data_AF-A0A7S2W270-F1
#
_entry.id   AF-A0A7S2W270-F1
#
_cell.length_a   1.000
_cell.length_b   1.000
_cell.length_c   1.000
_cell.angle_alpha   90.00
_cell.angle_beta   90.00
_cell.angle_gamma   90.00
#
_symmetry.space_group_name_H-M   'P 1'
#
loop_
_entity.id
_entity.type
_entity.pdbx_description
1 polymer ?
#
loop_
_entity_poly.entity_id
_entity_poly.type
_entity_poly.pdbx_seq_one_letter_code
_entity_poly.pdbx_strand_id
1 'polypeptide(L)'
;MKVLSVHSNNTMVSPTSLFKTIAKANVRLAAFEPSSSVTREFIRIAQSKPLVEACKQFTLSVDIIDPPILSGKVEDLHQSKVDIEFHSKDKYEIKTEPDSTEKLTIHKVLADLREIVTEKNIPEK
;
A
#
# COMPACT_ATOMS: atom_id res chain seq x y z
N MET A 1 6.54 31.31 -7.02
CA MET A 1 6.40 29.84 -7.13
C MET A 1 7.76 29.23 -6.82
N LYS A 2 7.83 28.31 -5.86
CA LYS A 2 9.12 27.76 -5.41
C LYS A 2 9.39 26.47 -6.18
N VAL A 3 10.37 26.51 -7.08
CA VAL A 3 10.84 25.36 -7.84
C VAL A 3 11.63 24.45 -6.88
N LEU A 4 11.21 23.20 -6.72
CA LEU A 4 11.90 22.21 -5.92
C LEU A 4 13.03 21.61 -6.76
N SER A 5 14.27 22.00 -6.46
CA SER A 5 15.46 21.37 -7.02
C SER A 5 15.64 19.98 -6.39
N VAL A 6 15.40 18.94 -7.17
CA VAL A 6 15.61 17.54 -6.80
C VAL A 6 17.11 17.31 -6.66
N HIS A 7 17.60 17.20 -5.43
CA HIS A 7 18.92 16.61 -5.20
C HIS A 7 18.76 15.10 -5.28
N SER A 8 19.39 14.49 -6.28
CA SER A 8 19.45 13.06 -6.49
C SER A 8 20.17 12.36 -5.32
N ASN A 9 19.45 12.09 -4.23
CA ASN A 9 19.78 10.97 -3.36
C ASN A 9 19.02 9.76 -3.89
N ASN A 10 19.66 9.03 -4.80
CA ASN A 10 19.21 7.74 -5.29
C ASN A 10 19.41 6.67 -4.20
N THR A 11 18.95 6.94 -2.97
CA THR A 11 18.88 5.93 -1.93
C THR A 11 17.79 4.98 -2.38
N MET A 12 18.19 3.80 -2.80
CA MET A 12 17.29 2.68 -3.08
C MET A 12 16.65 2.32 -1.72
N VAL A 13 15.55 3.00 -1.37
CA VAL A 13 14.87 2.80 -0.09
C VAL A 13 14.33 1.38 -0.12
N SER A 14 14.89 0.53 0.76
CA SER A 14 14.45 -0.85 0.84
C SER A 14 12.97 -0.90 1.24
N PRO A 15 12.19 -1.89 0.77
CA PRO A 15 10.81 -2.06 1.22
C PRO A 15 10.72 -2.08 2.75
N THR A 16 11.70 -2.70 3.42
CA THR A 16 11.79 -2.73 4.88
C THR A 16 11.82 -1.34 5.51
N SER A 17 12.59 -0.39 4.97
CA SER A 17 12.63 1.00 5.46
C SER A 17 11.28 1.70 5.33
N LEU A 18 10.58 1.50 4.20
CA LEU A 18 9.23 2.05 4.03
C LEU A 18 8.27 1.48 5.08
N PHE A 19 8.28 0.16 5.29
CA PHE A 19 7.37 -0.47 6.24
C PHE A 19 7.65 -0.13 7.71
N LYS A 20 8.88 0.29 8.06
CA LYS A 20 9.19 0.83 9.41
C LYS A 20 8.52 2.18 9.70
N THR A 21 8.06 2.90 8.69
CA THR A 21 7.28 4.13 8.89
C THR A 21 5.80 3.83 9.15
N ILE A 22 5.34 2.63 8.78
CA ILE A 22 3.94 2.21 8.81
C ILE A 22 3.65 1.52 10.14
N ALA A 23 2.67 2.04 10.88
CA ALA A 23 2.18 1.40 12.10
C ALA A 23 1.18 0.29 11.79
N LYS A 24 0.26 0.54 10.87
CA LYS A 24 -0.80 -0.40 10.53
C LYS A 24 -1.15 -0.34 9.04
N ALA A 25 -1.35 -1.50 8.42
CA ALA A 25 -2.00 -1.61 7.12
C ALA A 25 -3.30 -2.42 7.28
N ASN A 26 -4.44 -1.83 6.89
CA ASN A 26 -5.71 -2.53 6.79
C ASN A 26 -5.99 -2.78 5.30
N VAL A 27 -6.06 -4.03 4.91
CA VAL A 27 -6.26 -4.43 3.52
C VAL A 27 -7.66 -4.99 3.40
N ARG A 28 -8.46 -4.46 2.48
CA ARG A 28 -9.66 -5.17 2.01
C ARG A 28 -9.31 -5.89 0.72
N LEU A 29 -9.58 -7.19 0.67
CA LEU A 29 -9.21 -8.04 -0.45
C LEU A 29 -10.45 -8.72 -1.03
N ALA A 30 -10.76 -8.43 -2.30
CA ALA A 30 -11.73 -9.19 -3.08
C ALA A 30 -11.10 -10.52 -3.57
N ALA A 31 -11.47 -11.62 -2.90
CA ALA A 31 -10.78 -12.91 -3.03
C ALA A 31 -10.89 -13.60 -4.40
N PHE A 32 -11.87 -13.23 -5.23
CA PHE A 32 -12.10 -13.88 -6.52
C PHE A 32 -11.86 -12.94 -7.71
N GLU A 33 -11.57 -11.67 -7.46
CA GLU A 33 -11.35 -10.68 -8.51
C GLU A 33 -9.88 -10.70 -9.01
N PRO A 34 -9.64 -10.82 -10.34
CA PRO A 34 -8.30 -10.77 -10.93
C PRO A 34 -7.56 -9.44 -10.71
N SER A 35 -8.31 -8.33 -10.63
CA SER A 35 -7.81 -6.99 -10.34
C SER A 35 -7.11 -6.90 -8.97
N SER A 36 -7.42 -7.81 -8.05
CA SER A 36 -6.85 -7.87 -6.69
C SER A 36 -5.45 -8.49 -6.61
N SER A 37 -4.84 -8.85 -7.75
CA SER A 37 -3.50 -9.47 -7.79
C SER A 37 -2.42 -8.61 -7.12
N VAL A 38 -2.44 -7.29 -7.33
CA VAL A 38 -1.50 -6.35 -6.70
C VAL A 38 -1.70 -6.30 -5.18
N THR A 39 -2.94 -6.30 -4.72
CA THR A 39 -3.29 -6.32 -3.29
C THR A 39 -2.79 -7.60 -2.61
N ARG A 40 -2.93 -8.76 -3.28
CA ARG A 40 -2.38 -10.04 -2.78
C ARG A 40 -0.86 -9.99 -2.70
N GLU A 41 -0.21 -9.38 -3.68
CA GLU A 41 1.24 -9.22 -3.68
C GLU A 41 1.71 -8.31 -2.54
N PHE A 42 0.98 -7.22 -2.27
CA PHE A 42 1.22 -6.37 -1.10
C PHE A 42 1.12 -7.15 0.21
N ILE A 43 0.05 -7.94 0.40
CA ILE A 43 -0.12 -8.81 1.58
C ILE A 43 1.07 -9.77 1.70
N ARG A 44 1.48 -10.41 0.60
CA ARG A 44 2.60 -11.35 0.58
C ARG A 44 3.92 -10.70 1.00
N ILE A 45 4.19 -9.47 0.55
CA ILE A 45 5.38 -8.71 0.95
C ILE A 45 5.29 -8.35 2.43
N ALA A 46 4.14 -7.80 2.87
CA ALA A 46 3.90 -7.37 4.25
C ALA A 46 4.01 -8.53 5.27
N GLN A 47 3.69 -9.76 4.85
CA GLN A 47 3.83 -10.98 5.66
C GLN A 47 5.16 -11.70 5.47
N SER A 48 6.07 -11.17 4.64
CA SER A 48 7.36 -11.82 4.41
C SER A 48 8.20 -11.85 5.70
N LYS A 49 8.85 -13.00 5.98
CA LYS A 49 9.73 -13.18 7.14
C LYS A 49 10.67 -11.99 7.41
N PRO A 50 11.48 -11.52 6.44
CA PRO A 50 12.42 -10.43 6.70
C PRO A 50 11.74 -9.13 7.14
N LEU A 51 10.51 -8.90 6.66
CA LEU A 51 9.77 -7.67 6.93
C LEU A 51 9.08 -7.76 8.30
N VAL A 52 8.48 -8.91 8.64
CA VAL A 52 7.91 -9.18 9.96
C VAL A 52 8.98 -9.12 11.06
N GLU A 53 10.18 -9.66 10.79
CA GLU A 53 11.29 -9.63 11.75
C GLU A 53 11.85 -8.21 11.95
N ALA A 54 11.93 -7.42 10.88
CA ALA A 54 12.47 -6.07 10.91
C ALA A 54 11.47 -5.00 11.37
N CYS A 55 10.16 -5.24 11.21
CA CYS A 55 9.09 -4.27 11.48
C CYS A 55 8.16 -4.80 12.58
N LYS A 56 8.68 -5.04 13.79
CA LYS A 56 7.91 -5.65 14.90
C LYS A 56 6.69 -4.84 15.34
N GLN A 57 6.67 -3.54 15.06
CA GLN A 57 5.57 -2.63 15.41
C GLN A 57 4.51 -2.53 14.30
N PHE A 58 4.80 -3.07 13.11
CA PHE A 58 3.89 -3.06 11.98
C PHE A 58 2.80 -4.11 12.19
N THR A 59 1.54 -3.69 12.05
CA THR A 59 0.37 -4.57 12.12
C THR A 59 -0.31 -4.64 10.76
N LEU A 60 -0.49 -5.85 10.22
CA LEU A 60 -1.30 -6.09 9.04
C LEU A 60 -2.66 -6.68 9.44
N SER A 61 -3.75 -6.05 9.01
CA SER A 61 -5.11 -6.58 9.12
C SER A 61 -5.65 -6.81 7.71
N VAL A 62 -6.11 -8.02 7.41
CA VAL A 62 -6.68 -8.36 6.10
C VAL A 62 -8.15 -8.74 6.30
N ASP A 63 -9.03 -7.97 5.69
CA ASP A 63 -10.47 -8.22 5.59
C ASP A 63 -10.76 -8.79 4.21
N ILE A 64 -11.23 -10.04 4.16
CA ILE A 64 -11.55 -10.71 2.90
C ILE A 64 -13.02 -10.46 2.60
N ILE A 65 -13.28 -9.77 1.49
CA ILE A 65 -14.62 -9.53 1.01
C ILE A 65 -14.95 -10.56 -0.06
N ASP A 66 -16.06 -11.26 0.13
CA ASP A 66 -16.69 -12.09 -0.89
C ASP A 66 -17.60 -11.17 -1.70
N PRO A 67 -17.28 -10.86 -2.98
CA PRO A 67 -18.19 -10.06 -3.78
C PRO A 67 -19.49 -10.86 -3.95
N PRO A 68 -20.67 -10.34 -3.57
CA PRO A 68 -21.91 -11.03 -3.81
C PRO A 68 -22.02 -11.31 -5.30
N ILE A 69 -22.18 -12.59 -5.63
CA ILE A 69 -22.59 -13.04 -6.97
C ILE A 69 -24.00 -12.49 -7.14
N LEU A 70 -24.19 -11.25 -7.62
CA LEU A 70 -25.41 -10.78 -8.27
C LEU A 70 -25.29 -9.31 -8.71
N SER A 71 -25.23 -9.16 -10.03
CA SER A 71 -26.01 -8.21 -10.82
C SER A 71 -25.95 -6.72 -10.42
N GLY A 72 -24.96 -6.02 -10.97
CA GLY A 72 -25.11 -4.65 -11.46
C GLY A 72 -25.32 -3.57 -10.40
N LYS A 73 -24.29 -2.72 -10.24
CA LYS A 73 -24.24 -1.47 -9.45
C LYS A 73 -23.89 -1.61 -7.97
N VAL A 74 -22.66 -2.01 -7.69
CA VAL A 74 -21.93 -1.56 -6.50
C VAL A 74 -20.43 -1.49 -6.85
N GLU A 75 -20.00 -0.40 -7.49
CA GLU A 75 -18.61 -0.25 -7.96
C GLU A 75 -17.63 -0.05 -6.79
N ASP A 76 -18.02 0.62 -5.70
CA ASP A 76 -17.10 0.97 -4.60
C ASP A 76 -16.94 -0.11 -3.50
N LEU A 77 -17.92 -1.01 -3.33
CA LEU A 77 -17.96 -1.90 -2.15
C LEU A 77 -17.17 -3.20 -2.31
N HIS A 78 -16.78 -3.53 -3.54
CA HIS A 78 -16.16 -4.81 -3.90
C HIS A 78 -14.70 -4.68 -4.33
N GLN A 79 -14.13 -3.50 -4.16
CA GLN A 79 -12.79 -3.19 -4.63
C GLN A 79 -11.74 -3.48 -3.56
N SER A 80 -10.64 -4.06 -4.02
CA SER A 80 -9.47 -4.26 -3.17
C SER A 80 -8.77 -2.94 -2.90
N LYS A 81 -8.45 -2.70 -1.64
CA LYS A 81 -7.79 -1.46 -1.20
C LYS A 81 -6.88 -1.67 -0.01
N VAL A 82 -5.92 -0.77 0.15
CA VAL A 82 -4.95 -0.79 1.24
C VAL A 82 -5.01 0.55 1.97
N ASP A 83 -5.54 0.55 3.18
CA ASP A 83 -5.54 1.69 4.09
C ASP A 83 -4.29 1.62 4.99
N ILE A 84 -3.41 2.61 4.87
CA ILE A 84 -2.13 2.68 5.59
C ILE A 84 -2.21 3.76 6.67
N GLU A 85 -1.85 3.39 7.88
CA GLU A 85 -1.68 4.29 9.02
C GLU A 85 -0.21 4.30 9.41
N PHE A 86 0.39 5.49 9.35
CA PHE A 86 1.79 5.71 9.73
C PHE A 86 1.95 5.89 11.24
N HIS A 87 3.17 5.74 11.75
CA HIS A 87 3.45 6.02 13.17
C HIS A 87 3.19 7.48 13.59
N SER A 88 3.12 8.41 12.65
CA SER A 88 2.68 9.79 12.84
C SER A 88 1.18 9.93 13.06
N LYS A 89 0.40 8.84 12.93
CA LYS A 89 -1.07 8.77 12.89
C LYS A 89 -1.71 9.32 11.62
N ASP A 90 -0.90 9.72 10.64
CA ASP A 90 -1.42 10.05 9.31
C ASP A 90 -1.97 8.78 8.64
N LYS A 91 -3.08 8.93 7.91
CA LYS A 91 -3.76 7.84 7.22
C LYS A 91 -3.85 8.12 5.72
N TYR A 92 -3.56 7.12 4.93
CA TYR A 92 -3.61 7.19 3.47
C TYR A 92 -4.29 5.95 2.92
N GLU A 93 -5.15 6.15 1.93
CA GLU A 93 -5.75 5.06 1.17
C GLU A 93 -4.96 4.90 -0.13
N ILE A 94 -4.53 3.67 -0.41
CA ILE A 94 -3.90 3.30 -1.68
C ILE A 94 -4.85 2.44 -2.46
N LYS A 95 -5.23 2.95 -3.62
CA LYS A 95 -6.03 2.21 -4.60
C LYS A 95 -5.14 1.19 -5.28
N THR A 96 -5.55 -0.08 -5.20
CA THR A 96 -4.79 -1.19 -5.79
C THR A 96 -5.39 -1.69 -7.11
N GLU A 97 -6.11 -0.82 -7.82
CA GLU A 97 -6.70 -1.13 -9.11
C GLU A 97 -5.89 -0.52 -10.27
N PRO A 98 -5.83 -1.20 -11.43
CA PRO A 98 -5.30 -0.59 -12.65
C PRO A 98 -6.20 0.57 -13.06
N ASP A 99 -5.59 1.74 -13.27
CA ASP A 99 -6.23 2.78 -14.08
C ASP A 99 -6.44 2.20 -15.48
N SER A 100 -7.56 2.49 -16.15
CA SER A 100 -7.97 1.88 -17.44
C SER A 100 -6.91 1.94 -18.57
N THR A 101 -5.84 2.70 -18.35
CA THR A 101 -4.71 2.92 -19.26
C THR A 101 -3.35 2.36 -18.77
N GLU A 102 -3.21 1.94 -17.51
CA GLU A 102 -1.93 1.48 -16.96
C GLU A 102 -2.07 0.19 -16.14
N LYS A 103 -1.16 -0.77 -16.37
CA LYS A 103 -1.03 -1.96 -15.51
C LYS A 103 -0.49 -1.52 -14.16
N LEU A 104 -1.35 -1.48 -13.14
CA LEU A 104 -0.88 -1.30 -11.77
C LEU A 104 0.04 -2.47 -11.37
N THR A 105 1.16 -2.15 -10.75
CA THR A 105 2.13 -3.12 -10.23
C THR A 105 2.42 -2.83 -8.77
N ILE A 106 2.91 -3.82 -8.03
CA ILE A 106 3.34 -3.60 -6.65
C ILE A 106 4.42 -2.51 -6.55
N HIS A 107 5.26 -2.38 -7.57
CA HIS A 107 6.31 -1.38 -7.62
C HIS A 107 5.74 0.04 -7.64
N LYS A 108 4.61 0.27 -8.32
CA LYS A 108 3.91 1.57 -8.31
C LYS A 108 3.34 1.86 -6.91
N VAL A 109 2.69 0.88 -6.28
CA VAL A 109 2.20 0.99 -4.90
C VAL A 109 3.31 1.33 -3.90
N LEU A 110 4.48 0.68 -4.01
CA LEU A 110 5.63 0.97 -3.15
C LEU A 110 6.28 2.32 -3.47
N ALA A 111 6.23 2.77 -4.72
CA ALA A 111 6.70 4.10 -5.12
C ALA A 111 5.80 5.21 -4.57
N ASP A 112 4.48 5.06 -4.66
CA ASP A 112 3.50 6.01 -4.12
C ASP A 112 3.67 6.13 -2.59
N LEU A 113 3.85 5.00 -1.91
CA LEU A 113 4.19 4.97 -0.48
C LEU A 113 5.46 5.76 -0.16
N ARG A 114 6.49 5.57 -0.97
CA ARG A 114 7.77 6.27 -0.81
C ARG A 114 7.60 7.77 -1.01
N GLU A 115 6.83 8.18 -1.99
CA GLU A 115 6.54 9.59 -2.26
C GLU A 115 5.87 10.23 -1.03
N ILE A 116 4.82 9.59 -0.50
CA ILE A 116 4.12 10.04 0.72
C ILE A 116 5.09 10.20 1.89
N VAL A 117 5.91 9.19 2.18
CA VAL A 117 6.90 9.23 3.28
C VAL A 117 7.90 10.37 3.09
N THR A 118 8.35 10.58 1.85
CA THR A 118 9.34 11.61 1.50
C THR A 118 8.75 13.01 1.60
N GLU A 119 7.59 13.26 1.00
CA GLU A 119 6.92 14.56 1.01
C GLU A 119 6.48 14.98 2.42
N LYS A 120 6.04 14.02 3.23
CA LYS A 120 5.55 14.26 4.60
C LYS A 120 6.65 14.17 5.65
N ASN A 121 7.87 13.83 5.25
CA ASN A 121 9.03 13.68 6.13
C ASN A 121 8.73 12.74 7.32
N ILE A 122 8.09 11.59 7.06
CA ILE A 122 7.65 10.66 8.10
C ILE A 122 8.88 9.88 8.61
N PRO A 123 9.21 9.96 9.91
CA PRO A 123 10.38 9.26 10.45
C PRO A 123 10.15 7.75 10.58
N GLU A 124 11.20 6.95 10.35
CA GLU A 124 11.24 5.51 10.62
C GLU A 124 11.23 5.25 12.15
N LYS A 125 10.63 4.12 12.59
CA LYS A 125 10.62 3.68 13.99
C LYS A 125 10.94 2.20 14.18
#